data_AF-A0A7X4A6S8-F1
#
_entry.id   AF-A0A7X4A6S8-F1
#
_cell.length_a   1.000
_cell.length_b   1.000
_cell.length_c   1.000
_cell.angle_alpha   90.00
_cell.angle_beta   90.00
_cell.angle_gamma   90.00
#
_symmetry.space_group_name_H-M   'P 1'
#
loop_
_entity.id
_entity.type
_entity.pdbx_description
1 polymer ?
#
loop_
_entity_poly.entity_id
_entity_poly.type
_entity_poly.pdbx_seq_one_letter_code
_entity_poly.pdbx_strand_id
1 'polypeptide(L)'
;RGVELYRAGDAWAFRTAPDLGDALKIERSTVRRLSRAAIETLAVIAYHQPVTRAEVEEIRGVGQSRGTLDLLLEAGWIKPGRRRQTPGRPLTWITTQAFLDHFGLENVGDLPGVADLKASGLLDKRPAIEAFRSAADGDAAVDAGEPESTEEDEEPAEAGADPG
;
A
#
# COMPACT_ATOMS: atom_id res chain seq x y z
N ARG A 1 20.94 13.85 -37.40
CA ARG A 1 19.67 13.33 -37.98
C ARG A 1 19.25 12.17 -37.10
N GLY A 2 18.01 12.10 -36.62
CA GLY A 2 17.65 11.23 -35.48
C GLY A 2 17.43 9.74 -35.77
N VAL A 3 17.24 9.38 -37.04
CA VAL A 3 16.93 8.01 -37.48
C VAL A 3 17.64 7.67 -38.78
N GLU A 4 18.00 6.39 -38.94
CA GLU A 4 18.70 5.81 -40.08
C GLU A 4 17.94 4.60 -40.62
N LEU A 5 18.05 4.33 -41.93
CA LEU A 5 17.38 3.20 -42.58
C LEU A 5 18.33 1.99 -42.57
N TYR A 6 17.91 0.90 -41.92
CA TYR A 6 18.70 -0.32 -41.78
C TYR A 6 18.03 -1.49 -42.51
N ARG A 7 18.82 -2.29 -43.24
CA ARG A 7 18.34 -3.51 -43.90
C ARG A 7 18.50 -4.70 -42.94
N ALA A 8 17.39 -5.34 -42.60
CA ALA A 8 17.35 -6.56 -41.79
C ALA A 8 16.83 -7.72 -42.64
N GLY A 9 17.74 -8.51 -43.20
CA GLY A 9 17.41 -9.55 -44.18
C GLY A 9 16.80 -8.96 -45.44
N ASP A 10 15.57 -9.37 -45.78
CA ASP A 10 14.81 -8.88 -46.93
C ASP A 10 13.91 -7.67 -46.61
N ALA A 11 13.95 -7.15 -45.38
CA ALA A 11 13.16 -6.01 -44.94
C ALA A 11 14.01 -4.78 -44.63
N TRP A 12 13.37 -3.60 -44.69
CA TRP A 12 13.97 -2.32 -44.30
C TRP A 12 13.24 -1.76 -43.09
N ALA A 13 14.00 -1.23 -42.13
CA ALA A 13 13.47 -0.62 -40.91
C ALA A 13 14.17 0.71 -40.62
N PHE A 14 13.41 1.73 -40.22
CA PHE A 14 13.98 2.91 -39.60
C PHE A 14 14.41 2.58 -38.17
N ARG A 15 15.66 2.90 -37.80
CA ARG A 15 16.21 2.74 -36.46
C ARG A 15 16.76 4.08 -35.98
N THR A 16 16.87 4.26 -34.67
CA THR A 16 17.55 5.42 -34.10
C THR A 16 19.02 5.39 -34.47
N ALA A 17 19.60 6.55 -34.77
CA ALA A 17 21.02 6.63 -35.06
C ALA A 17 21.84 6.21 -33.81
N PRO A 18 22.93 5.45 -33.98
CA PRO A 18 23.65 4.83 -32.87
C PRO A 18 24.33 5.82 -31.92
N ASP A 19 24.64 7.03 -32.41
CA ASP A 19 25.14 8.17 -31.63
C ASP A 19 24.10 8.74 -30.64
N LEU A 20 22.81 8.49 -30.88
CA LEU A 20 21.71 8.86 -29.99
C LEU A 20 21.36 7.78 -28.95
N GLY A 21 22.05 6.64 -28.95
CA GLY A 21 21.76 5.52 -28.04
C GLY A 21 21.75 5.93 -26.57
N ASP A 22 22.77 6.67 -26.12
CA ASP A 22 22.88 7.14 -24.73
C ASP A 22 21.87 8.25 -24.41
N ALA A 23 21.62 9.16 -25.35
CA ALA A 23 20.66 10.26 -25.19
C ALA A 23 19.20 9.78 -25.15
N LEU A 24 18.91 8.62 -25.74
CA LEU A 24 17.58 7.99 -25.77
C LEU A 24 17.42 6.91 -24.69
N LYS A 25 18.42 6.73 -23.82
CA LYS A 25 18.32 5.81 -22.69
C LYS A 25 17.37 6.38 -21.64
N ILE A 26 16.12 5.94 -21.70
CA ILE A 26 15.15 6.22 -20.64
C ILE A 26 15.47 5.27 -19.48
N GLU A 27 16.15 5.78 -18.46
CA GLU A 27 16.33 5.08 -17.19
C GLU A 27 14.99 5.03 -16.46
N ARG A 28 14.22 3.97 -16.74
CA ARG A 28 12.98 3.69 -16.04
C ARG A 28 13.35 2.88 -14.80
N SER A 29 13.46 3.52 -13.64
CA SER A 29 13.48 2.78 -12.39
C SER A 29 12.13 2.06 -12.28
N THR A 30 12.14 0.73 -12.31
CA THR A 30 10.95 -0.05 -11.95
C THR A 30 10.70 0.20 -10.47
N VAL A 31 9.80 1.12 -10.16
CA VAL A 31 9.26 1.25 -8.81
C VAL A 31 8.45 -0.03 -8.57
N ARG A 32 8.99 -0.94 -7.75
CA ARG A 32 8.25 -2.13 -7.35
C ARG A 32 6.93 -1.68 -6.72
N ARG A 33 5.81 -2.16 -7.26
CA ARG A 33 4.48 -1.87 -6.69
C ARG A 33 4.47 -2.33 -5.23
N LEU A 34 4.01 -1.47 -4.33
CA LEU A 34 3.82 -1.84 -2.94
C LEU A 34 2.80 -2.99 -2.86
N SER A 35 3.07 -3.98 -2.02
CA SER A 35 2.06 -4.98 -1.69
C SER A 35 0.91 -4.33 -0.91
N ARG A 36 -0.25 -4.99 -0.89
CA ARG A 36 -1.40 -4.52 -0.10
C ARG A 36 -1.04 -4.28 1.37
N ALA A 37 -0.29 -5.19 1.99
CA ALA A 37 0.16 -5.04 3.37
C ALA A 37 1.05 -3.81 3.58
N ALA A 38 1.89 -3.47 2.60
CA ALA A 38 2.72 -2.27 2.65
C ALA A 38 1.89 -0.99 2.51
N ILE A 39 0.87 -1.00 1.64
CA ILE A 39 -0.07 0.13 1.50
C ILE A 39 -0.86 0.33 2.80
N GLU A 40 -1.40 -0.74 3.39
CA GLU A 40 -2.11 -0.66 4.67
C GLU A 40 -1.23 -0.10 5.79
N THR A 41 0.03 -0.53 5.83
CA THR A 41 1.02 -0.02 6.79
C THR A 41 1.29 1.47 6.58
N LEU A 42 1.51 1.87 5.33
CA LEU A 42 1.74 3.26 4.98
C LEU A 42 0.55 4.13 5.38
N ALA A 43 -0.68 3.66 5.15
CA ALA A 43 -1.89 4.36 5.56
C ALA A 43 -1.94 4.55 7.07
N VAL A 44 -1.69 3.50 7.87
CA VAL A 44 -1.64 3.63 9.34
C VAL A 44 -0.61 4.66 9.76
N ILE A 45 0.59 4.66 9.17
CA ILE A 45 1.62 5.67 9.49
C ILE A 45 1.14 7.07 9.10
N ALA A 46 0.56 7.25 7.92
CA ALA A 46 0.11 8.55 7.44
C ALA A 46 -0.97 9.18 8.33
N TYR A 47 -1.95 8.38 8.77
CA TYR A 47 -3.07 8.85 9.60
C TYR A 47 -2.78 8.91 11.10
N HIS A 48 -1.81 8.12 11.61
CA HIS A 48 -1.55 8.01 13.06
C HIS A 48 -0.14 8.45 13.49
N GLN A 49 0.65 9.02 12.59
CA GLN A 49 1.98 9.52 12.95
C GLN A 49 1.94 10.62 14.04
N PRO A 50 2.94 10.67 14.94
CA PRO A 50 4.05 9.72 15.07
C PRO A 50 3.60 8.39 15.70
N VAL A 51 3.89 7.27 15.03
CA VAL A 51 3.43 5.92 15.43
C VAL A 51 4.58 4.92 15.55
N THR A 52 4.53 4.04 16.54
CA THR A 52 5.52 2.98 16.75
C THR A 52 5.17 1.73 15.95
N ARG A 53 6.14 0.84 15.74
CA ARG A 53 5.88 -0.46 15.09
C ARG A 53 4.78 -1.27 15.80
N ALA A 54 4.79 -1.30 17.13
CA ALA A 54 3.80 -2.05 17.91
C ALA A 54 2.38 -1.47 17.73
N GLU A 55 2.24 -0.14 17.76
CA GLU A 55 0.96 0.53 17.51
C GLU A 55 0.45 0.27 16.08
N VAL A 56 1.35 0.18 15.08
CA VAL A 56 0.96 -0.20 13.70
C VAL A 56 0.42 -1.63 13.65
N GLU A 57 1.10 -2.57 14.30
CA GLU A 57 0.66 -3.98 14.38
C GLU A 57 -0.69 -4.10 15.10
N GLU A 58 -0.88 -3.34 16.18
CA GLU A 58 -2.14 -3.27 16.94
C GLU A 58 -3.30 -2.75 16.10
N ILE A 59 -3.12 -1.62 15.40
CA ILE A 59 -4.17 -1.03 14.54
C ILE A 59 -4.53 -1.97 13.37
N ARG A 60 -3.54 -2.66 12.80
CA ARG A 60 -3.78 -3.61 11.70
C ARG A 60 -4.38 -4.95 12.17
N GLY A 61 -4.30 -5.26 13.47
CA GLY A 61 -4.74 -6.53 14.03
C GLY A 61 -3.94 -7.75 13.58
N VAL A 62 -2.82 -7.55 12.88
CA VAL A 62 -1.95 -8.62 12.36
C VAL A 62 -0.48 -8.24 12.49
N GLY A 63 0.36 -9.26 12.69
CA GLY A 63 1.81 -9.07 12.75
C GLY A 63 2.36 -8.46 11.46
N GLN A 64 3.31 -7.54 11.60
CA GLN A 64 3.97 -6.89 10.48
C GLN A 64 5.14 -7.76 9.99
N SER A 65 5.24 -7.99 8.68
CA SER A 65 6.44 -8.64 8.14
C SER A 65 7.68 -7.76 8.41
N ARG A 66 8.83 -8.40 8.67
CA ARG A 66 10.06 -7.68 9.07
C ARG A 66 10.46 -6.60 8.06
N GLY A 67 10.32 -6.86 6.75
CA GLY A 67 10.77 -5.96 5.69
C GLY A 67 9.78 -4.90 5.21
N THR A 68 8.55 -4.81 5.76
CA THR A 68 7.57 -3.83 5.26
C THR A 68 8.02 -2.39 5.53
N LEU A 69 8.49 -2.11 6.77
CA LEU A 69 8.98 -0.78 7.13
C LEU A 69 10.26 -0.42 6.37
N ASP A 70 11.16 -1.40 6.18
CA ASP A 70 12.40 -1.21 5.42
C ASP A 70 12.09 -0.84 3.97
N LEU A 71 11.10 -1.49 3.36
CA LEU A 71 10.67 -1.20 1.99
C LEU A 71 10.05 0.19 1.86
N LEU A 72 9.24 0.64 2.82
CA LEU A 72 8.69 2.00 2.83
C LEU A 72 9.77 3.06 3.08
N LEU A 73 10.78 2.73 3.88
CA LEU A 73 11.95 3.58 4.13
C LEU A 73 12.84 3.70 2.88
N GLU A 74 13.09 2.59 2.18
CA GLU A 74 13.85 2.54 0.92
C GLU A 74 13.13 3.30 -0.20
N ALA A 75 11.79 3.20 -0.26
CA ALA A 75 10.96 4.01 -1.14
C ALA A 75 10.97 5.51 -0.77
N GLY A 76 11.52 5.87 0.40
CA GLY A 76 11.62 7.24 0.88
C GLY A 76 10.29 7.83 1.32
N TRP A 77 9.25 7.03 1.54
CA TRP A 77 7.90 7.51 1.90
C TRP A 77 7.71 7.67 3.41
N ILE A 78 8.52 6.98 4.21
CA ILE A 78 8.56 7.15 5.67
C ILE A 78 9.99 7.43 6.16
N LYS A 79 10.10 7.98 7.37
CA LYS A 79 11.37 8.18 8.06
C LYS A 79 11.21 8.01 9.57
N PRO A 80 12.31 7.77 10.31
CA PRO A 80 12.30 7.79 11.77
C PRO A 80 11.83 9.14 12.33
N GLY A 81 10.89 9.09 13.28
CA GLY A 81 10.44 10.22 14.08
C GLY A 81 11.16 10.30 15.44
N ARG A 82 10.54 11.01 16.38
CA ARG A 82 11.04 11.09 17.76
C ARG A 82 10.74 9.79 18.51
N ARG A 83 11.67 9.32 19.34
CA ARG A 83 11.36 8.20 20.24
C ARG A 83 10.22 8.57 21.21
N ARG A 84 9.31 7.63 21.45
CA ARG A 84 8.20 7.80 22.41
C ARG A 84 8.75 7.92 23.84
N GLN A 85 8.10 8.75 24.66
CA GLN A 85 8.45 8.91 26.08
C GLN A 85 7.71 7.91 26.97
N THR A 86 7.80 6.64 26.60
CA THR A 86 7.26 5.48 27.34
C THR A 86 8.40 4.52 27.68
N PRO A 87 8.20 3.55 28.61
CA PRO A 87 9.21 2.53 28.88
C PRO A 87 9.70 1.84 27.60
N GLY A 88 11.02 1.64 27.49
CA GLY A 88 11.67 1.10 26.29
C GLY A 88 11.95 2.12 25.18
N ARG A 89 11.36 3.33 25.24
CA ARG A 89 11.57 4.44 24.31
C ARG A 89 11.56 4.02 22.84
N PRO A 90 10.48 3.35 22.37
CA PRO A 90 10.42 2.81 21.02
C PRO A 90 10.53 3.93 19.95
N LEU A 91 11.09 3.57 18.81
CA LEU A 91 11.18 4.45 17.64
C LEU A 91 9.78 4.65 17.03
N THR A 92 9.45 5.88 16.67
CA THR A 92 8.25 6.17 15.89
C THR A 92 8.58 6.39 14.43
N TRP A 93 7.57 6.31 13.58
CA TRP A 93 7.63 6.54 12.15
C TRP A 93 6.72 7.71 11.78
N ILE A 94 7.17 8.47 10.78
CA ILE A 94 6.47 9.61 10.19
C ILE A 94 6.61 9.57 8.67
N THR A 95 5.71 10.20 7.93
CA THR A 95 5.82 10.37 6.48
C THR A 95 6.87 11.41 6.10
N THR A 96 7.27 11.41 4.83
CA THR A 96 8.28 12.31 4.27
C THR A 96 7.67 13.34 3.32
N GLN A 97 8.49 14.26 2.83
CA GLN A 97 8.08 15.16 1.75
C GLN A 97 7.79 14.38 0.45
N ALA A 98 8.59 13.36 0.13
CA ALA A 98 8.36 12.53 -1.06
C ALA A 98 6.99 11.82 -1.04
N PHE A 99 6.48 11.47 0.15
CA PHE A 99 5.11 10.99 0.29
C PHE A 99 4.10 12.09 -0.07
N LEU A 100 4.24 13.30 0.50
CA LEU A 100 3.34 14.41 0.21
C LEU A 100 3.33 14.76 -1.28
N ASP A 101 4.50 14.86 -1.89
CA ASP A 101 4.66 15.14 -3.32
C ASP A 101 4.01 14.05 -4.19
N HIS A 102 4.13 12.77 -3.80
CA HIS A 102 3.54 11.66 -4.52
C HIS A 102 2.00 11.67 -4.48
N PHE A 103 1.42 12.06 -3.35
CA PHE A 103 -0.04 12.12 -3.17
C PHE A 103 -0.63 13.51 -3.47
N GLY A 104 0.19 14.49 -3.85
CA GLY A 104 -0.25 15.85 -4.16
C GLY A 104 -0.81 16.61 -2.95
N LEU A 105 -0.23 16.39 -1.77
CA LEU A 105 -0.66 17.00 -0.51
C LEU A 105 0.31 18.14 -0.13
N GLU A 106 -0.19 19.24 0.44
CA GLU A 106 0.69 20.28 0.98
C GLU A 106 1.20 19.89 2.37
N ASN A 107 0.32 19.26 3.15
CA ASN A 107 0.64 18.75 4.47
C ASN A 107 -0.17 17.49 4.79
N VAL A 108 0.24 16.79 5.86
CA VAL A 108 -0.39 15.53 6.30
C VAL A 108 -1.86 15.72 6.69
N GLY A 109 -2.23 16.91 7.20
CA GLY A 109 -3.60 17.24 7.57
C GLY A 109 -4.57 17.32 6.39
N ASP A 110 -4.06 17.39 5.16
CA ASP A 110 -4.87 17.39 3.93
C ASP A 110 -5.34 15.97 3.54
N LEU A 111 -4.90 14.95 4.29
CA LEU A 111 -5.41 13.59 4.11
C LEU A 111 -6.92 13.56 4.37
N PRO A 112 -7.71 12.91 3.49
CA PRO A 112 -9.16 12.90 3.61
C PRO A 112 -9.61 12.27 4.94
N GLY A 113 -10.49 12.96 5.66
CA GLY A 113 -11.05 12.46 6.89
C GLY A 113 -12.02 11.29 6.64
N VAL A 114 -12.36 10.55 7.69
CA VAL A 114 -13.36 9.46 7.63
C VAL A 114 -14.71 9.95 7.08
N ALA A 115 -15.08 11.20 7.36
CA ALA A 115 -16.29 11.82 6.82
C ALA A 115 -16.20 12.07 5.30
N ASP A 116 -15.05 12.54 4.81
CA ASP A 116 -14.82 12.81 3.38
C ASP A 116 -14.74 11.51 2.57
N LEU A 117 -14.16 10.47 3.17
CA LEU A 117 -14.12 9.12 2.61
C LEU A 117 -15.52 8.48 2.54
N LYS A 118 -16.43 8.82 3.46
CA LYS A 118 -17.85 8.41 3.40
C LYS A 118 -18.61 9.22 2.34
N ALA A 119 -18.42 10.53 2.32
CA ALA A 119 -19.08 11.42 1.37
C ALA A 119 -18.70 11.13 -0.09
N SER A 120 -17.48 10.67 -0.33
CA SER A 120 -17.00 10.21 -1.65
C SER A 120 -17.48 8.81 -2.04
N GLY A 121 -18.24 8.11 -1.19
CA GLY A 121 -18.69 6.72 -1.43
C GLY A 121 -17.55 5.68 -1.35
N LEU A 122 -16.35 6.08 -0.91
CA LEU A 122 -15.17 5.22 -0.86
C LEU A 122 -15.17 4.29 0.38
N LEU A 123 -15.97 4.60 1.40
CA LEU A 123 -16.16 3.75 2.59
C LEU A 123 -17.39 2.84 2.53
N ASP A 124 -18.24 2.96 1.50
CA ASP A 124 -19.27 1.97 1.27
C ASP A 124 -18.60 0.66 0.84
N LYS A 125 -18.83 -0.41 1.61
CA LYS A 125 -17.99 -1.62 1.70
C LYS A 125 -17.86 -2.50 0.44
N ARG A 126 -18.16 -2.00 -0.77
CA ARG A 126 -18.10 -2.80 -2.00
C ARG A 126 -17.28 -2.15 -3.13
N PRO A 127 -17.43 -0.86 -3.49
CA PRO A 127 -16.79 -0.32 -4.70
C PRO A 127 -15.32 0.07 -4.52
N ALA A 128 -14.88 0.49 -3.33
CA ALA A 128 -13.50 1.01 -3.17
C ALA A 128 -12.43 -0.09 -3.22
N ILE A 129 -12.74 -1.26 -2.67
CA ILE A 129 -11.88 -2.44 -2.78
C ILE A 129 -11.88 -2.94 -4.23
N GLU A 130 -13.03 -2.89 -4.93
CA GLU A 130 -13.13 -3.23 -6.36
C GLU A 130 -12.41 -2.24 -7.28
N ALA A 131 -12.47 -0.94 -7.01
CA ALA A 131 -11.76 0.07 -7.80
C ALA A 131 -10.24 -0.06 -7.67
N PHE A 132 -9.75 -0.37 -6.46
CA PHE A 132 -8.32 -0.69 -6.24
C PHE A 132 -7.93 -2.07 -6.82
N ARG A 133 -8.81 -3.08 -6.74
CA ARG A 133 -8.61 -4.41 -7.36
C ARG A 133 -8.56 -4.32 -8.89
N SER A 134 -9.48 -3.57 -9.50
CA SER A 134 -9.55 -3.42 -10.95
C SER A 134 -8.34 -2.66 -11.53
N ALA A 135 -7.72 -1.75 -10.76
CA ALA A 135 -6.43 -1.15 -11.09
C ALA A 135 -5.21 -2.07 -10.82
N ALA A 136 -5.40 -3.19 -10.13
CA ALA A 136 -4.37 -4.16 -9.79
C ALA A 136 -4.43 -5.45 -10.65
N ASP A 137 -5.63 -5.84 -11.12
CA ASP A 137 -5.93 -7.12 -11.76
C ASP A 137 -5.77 -7.10 -13.30
N GLY A 138 -4.73 -6.43 -13.78
CA GLY A 138 -4.21 -6.65 -15.12
C GLY A 138 -3.18 -7.78 -15.11
N ASP A 139 -3.67 -9.01 -14.94
CA ASP A 139 -2.96 -10.31 -15.03
C ASP A 139 -2.62 -10.99 -13.69
N ALA A 140 -3.54 -11.86 -13.22
CA ALA A 140 -3.25 -13.21 -12.70
C ALA A 140 -4.56 -13.87 -12.24
N ALA A 141 -4.94 -14.96 -12.89
CA ALA A 141 -6.08 -15.81 -12.53
C ALA A 141 -5.99 -16.30 -11.07
N VAL A 142 -7.07 -16.12 -10.33
CA VAL A 142 -7.26 -16.68 -8.98
C VAL A 142 -8.02 -17.99 -9.07
N ASP A 143 -7.34 -19.10 -8.77
CA ASP A 143 -7.97 -20.28 -8.20
C ASP A 143 -7.70 -20.27 -6.70
N ALA A 144 -8.73 -19.94 -5.93
CA ALA A 144 -8.73 -20.11 -4.48
C ALA A 144 -10.18 -20.36 -4.06
N GLY A 145 -10.48 -21.64 -3.82
CA GLY A 145 -11.77 -22.13 -3.39
C GLY A 145 -12.31 -21.44 -2.14
N GLU A 146 -13.63 -21.29 -2.13
CA GLU A 146 -14.44 -20.80 -1.03
C GLU A 146 -14.28 -21.68 0.21
N PRO A 147 -14.14 -21.12 1.43
CA PRO A 147 -14.56 -21.82 2.63
C PRO A 147 -16.04 -21.51 2.90
N GLU A 148 -16.85 -22.56 2.87
CA GLU A 148 -18.23 -22.55 3.35
C GLU A 148 -18.30 -22.04 4.80
N SER A 149 -19.27 -21.16 5.02
CA SER A 149 -19.74 -20.71 6.33
C SER A 149 -20.60 -21.79 6.97
N THR A 150 -20.27 -22.21 8.19
CA THR A 150 -21.25 -22.78 9.12
C THR A 150 -21.40 -21.85 10.31
N GLU A 151 -22.56 -21.21 10.34
CA GLU A 151 -23.17 -20.57 11.50
C GLU A 151 -23.71 -21.70 12.40
N GLU A 152 -23.30 -21.74 13.67
CA GLU A 152 -24.08 -22.42 14.70
C GLU A 152 -24.39 -21.40 15.80
N ASP A 153 -25.67 -21.08 15.88
CA ASP A 153 -26.33 -20.22 16.86
C ASP A 153 -26.08 -20.70 18.29
N GLU A 154 -25.62 -19.79 19.14
CA GLU A 154 -25.58 -19.95 20.59
C GLU A 154 -26.88 -19.35 21.17
N GLU A 155 -27.86 -20.19 21.51
CA GLU A 155 -29.06 -19.76 22.26
C GLU A 155 -28.82 -19.85 23.77
N PRO A 156 -29.16 -18.81 24.58
CA PRO A 156 -28.92 -18.83 26.02
C PRO A 156 -30.14 -19.40 26.78
N ALA A 157 -29.91 -20.14 27.86
CA ALA A 157 -30.95 -20.48 28.83
C ALA A 157 -30.50 -20.15 30.26
N GLU A 158 -31.29 -19.30 30.92
CA GLU A 158 -31.11 -18.79 32.26
C GLU A 158 -31.28 -19.83 33.38
N ALA A 159 -30.59 -19.52 34.49
CA ALA A 159 -30.83 -19.80 35.91
C ALA A 159 -32.00 -20.73 36.35
N GLY A 160 -31.67 -21.64 37.28
CA GLY A 160 -32.68 -22.24 38.15
C GLY A 160 -32.18 -23.35 39.10
N ALA A 161 -31.78 -22.93 40.31
CA ALA A 161 -31.99 -23.61 41.61
C ALA A 161 -31.60 -25.10 41.84
N ASP A 162 -30.61 -25.28 42.72
CA ASP A 162 -30.50 -26.31 43.78
C ASP A 162 -31.84 -26.43 44.54
N PRO A 163 -32.37 -27.63 44.95
CA PRO A 163 -31.75 -28.47 45.99
C PRO A 163 -31.99 -30.00 45.87
N GLY A 164 -31.10 -30.80 46.46
CA GLY A 164 -31.39 -32.21 46.83
C GLY A 164 -30.19 -33.12 46.97
#